data_AF-A0A931KE48-F1
#
_entry.id   AF-A0A931KE48-F1
#
_cell.length_a   1.000
_cell.length_b   1.000
_cell.length_c   1.000
_cell.angle_alpha   90.00
_cell.angle_beta   90.00
_cell.angle_gamma   90.00
#
_symmetry.space_group_name_H-M   'P 1'
#
loop_
_entity.id
_entity.type
_entity.pdbx_description
1 polymer ?
#
loop_
_entity_poly.entity_id
_entity_poly.type
_entity_poly.pdbx_seq_one_letter_code
_entity_poly.pdbx_strand_id
1 'polypeptide(L)'
;MESEAQCPGPACLANWIAFARALPESGGSNCQLAAPETPARQAGLFTGTPYEDTAPSIRDASEFRSAVETLAYALFRLETNRLTRAERPRLENLVENALFKMDRYRARSGEVLDEAELAEYDTLSHKFHESRRVAEERRNLAAGIRQRMERIDSLDGDAFEDFVAEVFEALGYEVHRNGGAGDEGADLKLARGPLRAVVQCKYHHKGIVGSPDLQKFLGTIHQSGSRKGYFVTTTGFTLSAEKFAANQPMELIDGPRLAEIVREILKPAKPDDSHRETGLFFRPDDDSGQRLASH
;
A
#
# COMPACT_ATOMS: atom_id res chain seq x y z
N MET A 1 -21.74 -22.23 -31.43
CA MET A 1 -22.31 -20.91 -31.79
C MET A 1 -22.45 -20.14 -30.50
N GLU A 2 -21.31 -19.74 -29.93
CA GLU A 2 -21.22 -18.99 -28.68
C GLU A 2 -20.81 -17.58 -29.07
N SER A 3 -21.69 -16.62 -28.78
CA SER A 3 -21.52 -15.23 -29.15
C SER A 3 -20.55 -14.55 -28.19
N GLU A 4 -19.42 -14.11 -28.74
CA GLU A 4 -18.49 -13.15 -28.16
C GLU A 4 -19.25 -11.91 -27.67
N ALA A 5 -19.08 -11.57 -26.40
CA ALA A 5 -19.50 -10.28 -25.85
C ALA A 5 -18.50 -9.20 -26.27
N GLN A 6 -18.61 -8.77 -27.53
CA GLN A 6 -17.98 -7.56 -28.05
C GLN A 6 -18.66 -6.35 -27.38
N CYS A 7 -17.91 -5.55 -26.61
CA CYS A 7 -18.39 -4.25 -26.13
C CYS A 7 -17.56 -3.12 -26.75
N PRO A 8 -18.03 -2.48 -27.84
CA PRO A 8 -17.38 -1.30 -28.38
C PRO A 8 -18.05 -0.04 -27.82
N GLY A 9 -17.32 0.76 -27.04
CA GLY A 9 -17.64 2.18 -26.84
C GLY A 9 -17.80 2.68 -25.39
N PRO A 10 -18.02 4.00 -25.22
CA PRO A 10 -17.89 4.76 -23.97
C PRO A 10 -18.91 4.39 -22.87
N ALA A 11 -19.82 3.45 -23.13
CA ALA A 11 -20.77 2.94 -22.13
C ALA A 11 -20.12 1.99 -21.10
N CYS A 12 -18.91 1.47 -21.36
CA CYS A 12 -18.21 0.56 -20.44
C CYS A 12 -17.74 1.26 -19.15
N LEU A 13 -17.35 2.54 -19.26
CA LEU A 13 -16.88 3.38 -18.15
C LEU A 13 -18.00 3.71 -17.15
N ALA A 14 -19.22 3.95 -17.64
CA ALA A 14 -20.39 4.25 -16.80
C ALA A 14 -20.84 3.04 -15.95
N ASN A 15 -20.84 1.84 -16.55
CA ASN A 15 -21.11 0.60 -15.81
C ASN A 15 -20.01 0.29 -14.78
N TRP A 16 -18.78 0.69 -15.06
CA TRP A 16 -17.65 0.49 -14.18
C TRP A 16 -17.63 1.48 -12.99
N ILE A 17 -17.99 2.74 -13.19
CA ILE A 17 -18.17 3.73 -12.10
C ILE A 17 -19.29 3.31 -11.14
N ALA A 18 -20.39 2.75 -11.66
CA ALA A 18 -21.47 2.20 -10.84
C ALA A 18 -21.00 1.00 -9.99
N PHE A 19 -20.11 0.17 -10.53
CA PHE A 19 -19.50 -0.96 -9.83
C PHE A 19 -18.45 -0.52 -8.80
N ALA A 20 -17.63 0.50 -9.09
CA ALA A 20 -16.67 1.07 -8.14
C ALA A 20 -17.36 1.75 -6.94
N ARG A 21 -18.53 2.35 -7.15
CA ARG A 21 -19.39 2.91 -6.09
C ARG A 21 -20.08 1.85 -5.23
N ALA A 22 -20.15 0.59 -5.69
CA ALA A 22 -20.80 -0.52 -5.00
C ALA A 22 -19.85 -1.30 -4.07
N LEU A 23 -18.71 -0.72 -3.68
CA LEU A 23 -17.85 -1.28 -2.64
C LEU A 23 -18.66 -1.48 -1.35
N PRO A 24 -18.80 -2.72 -0.85
CA PRO A 24 -19.62 -2.97 0.33
C PRO A 24 -18.95 -2.36 1.56
N GLU A 25 -19.60 -1.38 2.18
CA GLU A 25 -19.41 -1.11 3.59
C GLU A 25 -19.86 -2.38 4.33
N SER A 26 -18.94 -3.08 4.97
CA SER A 26 -19.25 -4.31 5.70
C SER A 26 -20.14 -3.99 6.92
N GLY A 27 -21.45 -3.98 6.71
CA GLY A 27 -22.49 -3.89 7.72
C GLY A 27 -22.54 -5.17 8.56
N GLY A 28 -22.55 -5.00 9.88
CA GLY A 28 -22.57 -6.09 10.85
C GLY A 28 -23.92 -6.78 10.92
N SER A 29 -23.92 -8.11 10.86
CA SER A 29 -25.04 -8.94 11.31
C SER A 29 -24.73 -9.51 12.70
N ASN A 30 -25.64 -9.25 13.62
CA ASN A 30 -25.63 -9.65 15.02
C ASN A 30 -25.85 -11.17 15.15
N CYS A 31 -24.91 -11.90 15.75
CA CYS A 31 -25.09 -13.30 16.17
C CYS A 31 -24.77 -13.41 17.66
N GLN A 32 -25.82 -13.48 18.48
CA GLN A 32 -25.73 -13.79 19.90
C GLN A 32 -25.62 -15.30 20.08
N LEU A 33 -24.52 -15.77 20.67
CA LEU A 33 -24.42 -17.08 21.28
C LEU A 33 -23.84 -16.91 22.69
N ALA A 34 -24.60 -17.39 23.67
CA ALA A 34 -24.28 -17.34 25.09
C ALA A 34 -23.08 -18.25 25.42
N ALA A 35 -22.14 -17.74 26.22
CA ALA A 35 -21.02 -18.50 26.77
C ALA A 35 -21.35 -19.00 28.19
N PRO A 36 -20.86 -20.19 28.58
CA PRO A 36 -21.17 -20.81 29.88
C PRO A 36 -20.40 -20.14 31.02
N GLU A 37 -21.04 -20.08 32.18
CA GLU A 37 -20.51 -19.49 33.40
C GLU A 37 -19.37 -20.33 33.99
N THR A 38 -18.21 -19.70 34.19
CA THR A 38 -17.06 -20.27 34.92
C THR A 38 -16.64 -19.24 35.99
N PRO A 39 -16.35 -19.66 37.24
CA PRO A 39 -16.35 -18.74 38.38
C PRO A 39 -15.10 -17.86 38.47
N ALA A 40 -15.33 -16.70 39.08
CA ALA A 40 -14.45 -15.54 39.14
C ALA A 40 -13.10 -15.77 39.82
N ARG A 41 -12.01 -15.72 39.03
CA ARG A 41 -10.66 -15.32 39.46
C ARG A 41 -9.88 -14.69 38.29
N GLN A 42 -10.38 -13.57 37.77
CA GLN A 42 -9.65 -12.65 36.86
C GLN A 42 -10.44 -11.33 36.75
N ALA A 43 -10.73 -10.71 37.88
CA ALA A 43 -11.30 -9.37 37.88
C ALA A 43 -10.15 -8.36 37.86
N GLY A 44 -10.02 -7.59 36.76
CA GLY A 44 -9.47 -6.24 36.86
C GLY A 44 -8.32 -5.81 35.96
N LEU A 45 -7.98 -6.51 34.87
CA LEU A 45 -6.90 -6.01 33.98
C LEU A 45 -7.38 -5.32 32.69
N PHE A 46 -8.64 -5.47 32.29
CA PHE A 46 -9.09 -4.99 30.98
C PHE A 46 -10.55 -4.51 30.99
N THR A 47 -10.83 -3.43 31.72
CA THR A 47 -11.98 -2.58 31.39
C THR A 47 -11.47 -1.46 30.50
N GLY A 48 -11.94 -1.43 29.24
CA GLY A 48 -11.64 -0.31 28.34
C GLY A 48 -12.37 0.93 28.82
N THR A 49 -11.76 1.67 29.74
CA THR A 49 -12.23 2.98 30.16
C THR A 49 -11.91 3.99 29.05
N PRO A 50 -12.82 4.91 28.71
CA PRO A 50 -12.52 6.03 27.81
C PRO A 50 -11.34 6.85 28.33
N TYR A 51 -10.74 7.66 27.44
CA TYR A 51 -9.75 8.66 27.83
C TYR A 51 -10.33 9.56 28.93
N GLU A 52 -9.70 9.55 30.10
CA GLU A 52 -9.98 10.44 31.22
C GLU A 52 -8.70 11.21 31.54
N ASP A 53 -8.78 12.53 31.63
CA ASP A 53 -7.68 13.42 32.05
C ASP A 53 -7.18 13.12 33.48
N THR A 54 -7.90 12.26 34.20
CA THR A 54 -7.63 11.76 35.56
C THR A 54 -7.05 10.35 35.62
N ALA A 55 -6.67 9.74 34.49
CA ALA A 55 -6.07 8.41 34.51
C ALA A 55 -4.84 8.39 35.45
N PRO A 56 -4.70 7.39 36.35
CA PRO A 56 -3.71 7.43 37.42
C PRO A 56 -2.32 7.66 36.85
N SER A 57 -1.69 8.76 37.29
CA SER A 57 -0.34 9.14 36.90
C SER A 57 0.67 8.22 37.56
N ILE A 58 1.71 7.81 36.84
CA ILE A 58 2.86 7.12 37.42
C ILE A 58 3.43 8.01 38.54
N ARG A 59 3.59 7.44 39.73
CA ARG A 59 3.95 8.15 40.96
C ARG A 59 5.42 8.00 41.32
N ASP A 60 6.00 6.85 41.03
CA ASP A 60 7.37 6.48 41.42
C ASP A 60 8.06 5.60 40.37
N ALA A 61 9.35 5.36 40.56
CA ALA A 61 10.18 4.57 39.66
C ALA A 61 9.73 3.09 39.55
N SER A 62 9.13 2.52 40.59
CA SER A 62 8.64 1.14 40.55
C SER A 62 7.40 1.01 39.67
N GLU A 63 6.49 1.99 39.74
CA GLU A 63 5.35 2.11 38.83
C GLU A 63 5.80 2.35 37.39
N PHE A 64 6.90 3.10 37.19
CA PHE A 64 7.50 3.29 35.86
C PHE A 64 8.02 1.97 35.28
N ARG A 65 8.79 1.19 36.06
CA ARG A 65 9.26 -0.15 35.64
C ARG A 65 8.10 -1.07 35.26
N SER A 66 7.07 -1.17 36.09
CA SER A 66 5.88 -1.97 35.77
C SER A 66 5.14 -1.47 34.51
N ALA A 67 5.18 -0.17 34.23
CA ALA A 67 4.64 0.39 33.00
C ALA A 67 5.48 0.00 31.76
N VAL A 68 6.82 -0.04 31.86
CA VAL A 68 7.71 -0.55 30.80
C VAL A 68 7.36 -2.01 30.46
N GLU A 69 7.24 -2.88 31.47
CA GLU A 69 6.88 -4.29 31.28
C GLU A 69 5.50 -4.44 30.60
N THR A 70 4.53 -3.63 31.03
CA THR A 70 3.17 -3.62 30.47
C THR A 70 3.17 -3.16 29.01
N LEU A 71 3.96 -2.12 28.69
CA LEU A 71 4.15 -1.61 27.34
C LEU A 71 4.79 -2.67 26.44
N ALA A 72 5.85 -3.32 26.91
CA ALA A 72 6.53 -4.39 26.18
C ALA A 72 5.55 -5.52 25.82
N TYR A 73 4.74 -5.96 26.78
CA TYR A 73 3.73 -7.00 26.55
C TYR A 73 2.63 -6.54 25.58
N ALA A 74 2.17 -5.29 25.69
CA ALA A 74 1.16 -4.74 24.78
C ALA A 74 1.66 -4.67 23.33
N LEU A 75 2.92 -4.24 23.13
CA LEU A 75 3.58 -4.19 21.82
C LEU A 75 3.81 -5.59 21.24
N PHE A 76 4.30 -6.52 22.06
CA PHE A 76 4.40 -7.93 21.68
C PHE A 76 3.06 -8.45 21.16
N ARG A 77 1.97 -8.21 21.89
CA ARG A 77 0.63 -8.67 21.50
C ARG A 77 0.11 -7.99 20.23
N LEU A 78 0.51 -6.75 19.93
CA LEU A 78 0.18 -6.08 18.67
C LEU A 78 0.85 -6.73 17.45
N GLU A 79 2.07 -7.23 17.65
CA GLU A 79 2.91 -7.81 16.60
C GLU A 79 2.63 -9.29 16.37
N THR A 80 2.50 -10.08 17.43
CA THR A 80 2.45 -11.55 17.32
C THR A 80 1.04 -12.12 17.22
N ASN A 81 0.02 -11.39 17.67
CA ASN A 81 -1.32 -11.96 17.78
C ASN A 81 -2.24 -11.54 16.64
N ARG A 82 -3.10 -12.48 16.24
CA ARG A 82 -4.27 -12.19 15.42
C ARG A 82 -5.32 -11.48 16.28
N LEU A 83 -5.27 -10.15 16.27
CA LEU A 83 -6.24 -9.29 16.93
C LEU A 83 -7.47 -9.09 16.06
N THR A 84 -8.64 -9.08 16.68
CA THR A 84 -9.89 -8.70 16.01
C THR A 84 -9.90 -7.20 15.65
N ARG A 85 -10.84 -6.80 14.77
CA ARG A 85 -11.05 -5.39 14.41
C ARG A 85 -11.35 -4.48 15.61
N ALA A 86 -11.91 -5.02 16.69
CA ALA A 86 -12.22 -4.26 17.90
C ALA A 86 -11.08 -4.26 18.93
N GLU A 87 -10.26 -5.32 18.99
CA GLU A 87 -9.17 -5.43 19.96
C GLU A 87 -7.95 -4.62 19.59
N ARG A 88 -7.59 -4.57 18.29
CA ARG A 88 -6.40 -3.83 17.86
C ARG A 88 -6.47 -2.34 18.22
N PRO A 89 -7.54 -1.59 17.90
CA PRO A 89 -7.63 -0.19 18.28
C PRO A 89 -7.60 0.02 19.80
N ARG A 90 -8.22 -0.88 20.58
CA ARG A 90 -8.18 -0.80 22.05
C ARG A 90 -6.76 -0.95 22.59
N LEU A 91 -5.99 -1.86 22.02
CA LEU A 91 -4.61 -2.11 22.44
C LEU A 91 -3.67 -1.00 21.98
N GLU A 92 -3.86 -0.46 20.78
CA GLU A 92 -3.14 0.74 20.31
C GLU A 92 -3.40 1.94 21.23
N ASN A 93 -4.66 2.19 21.61
CA ASN A 93 -5.01 3.25 22.56
C ASN A 93 -4.40 3.01 23.95
N LEU A 94 -4.32 1.75 24.40
CA LEU A 94 -3.66 1.41 25.67
C LEU A 94 -2.17 1.76 25.62
N VAL A 95 -1.49 1.41 24.52
CA VAL A 95 -0.07 1.74 24.31
C VAL A 95 0.14 3.26 24.28
N GLU A 96 -0.67 4.00 23.52
CA GLU A 96 -0.58 5.46 23.45
C GLU A 96 -0.78 6.11 24.84
N ASN A 97 -1.77 5.64 25.60
CA ASN A 97 -2.01 6.11 26.97
C ASN A 97 -0.85 5.79 27.92
N ALA A 98 -0.21 4.62 27.77
CA ALA A 98 0.94 4.22 28.58
C ALA A 98 2.16 5.11 28.28
N LEU A 99 2.50 5.28 27.00
CA LEU A 99 3.60 6.14 26.55
C LEU A 99 3.43 7.57 27.07
N PHE A 100 2.23 8.14 26.92
CA PHE A 100 1.93 9.49 27.41
C PHE A 100 2.16 9.64 28.92
N LYS A 101 1.74 8.67 29.73
CA LYS A 101 1.95 8.69 31.19
C LYS A 101 3.43 8.57 31.54
N MET A 102 4.17 7.75 30.82
CA MET A 102 5.62 7.56 31.01
C MET A 102 6.39 8.83 30.64
N ASP A 103 6.08 9.46 29.52
CA ASP A 103 6.66 10.75 29.12
C ASP A 103 6.39 11.85 30.14
N ARG A 104 5.15 11.96 30.62
CA ARG A 104 4.77 12.93 31.65
C ARG A 104 5.52 12.70 32.96
N TYR A 105 5.75 11.45 33.34
CA TYR A 105 6.53 11.11 34.52
C TYR A 105 8.01 11.46 34.32
N ARG A 106 8.63 11.09 33.19
CA ARG A 106 10.03 11.48 32.85
C ARG A 106 10.23 13.00 32.89
N ALA A 107 9.28 13.77 32.36
CA ALA A 107 9.39 15.23 32.29
C ALA A 107 9.26 15.92 33.66
N ARG A 108 8.56 15.31 34.63
CA ARG A 108 8.32 15.87 35.96
C ARG A 108 9.25 15.31 37.03
N SER A 109 9.69 14.06 36.86
CA SER A 109 10.47 13.35 37.87
C SER A 109 11.90 13.89 37.91
N GLY A 110 12.34 14.28 39.09
CA GLY A 110 13.76 14.49 39.38
C GLY A 110 14.45 13.24 39.92
N GLU A 111 13.74 12.10 39.96
CA GLU A 111 14.30 10.81 40.39
C GLU A 111 15.23 10.23 39.33
N VAL A 112 16.31 9.60 39.79
CA VAL A 112 17.21 8.84 38.92
C VAL A 112 16.54 7.51 38.60
N LEU A 113 16.06 7.38 37.36
CA LEU A 113 15.56 6.11 36.83
C LEU A 113 16.73 5.20 36.43
N ASP A 114 16.49 3.90 36.42
CA ASP A 114 17.49 2.94 35.98
C ASP A 114 17.79 3.15 34.49
N GLU A 115 19.08 3.14 34.13
CA GLU A 115 19.51 3.41 32.77
C GLU A 115 19.02 2.34 31.80
N ALA A 116 18.93 1.08 32.26
CA ALA A 116 18.39 -0.01 31.47
C ALA A 116 16.88 0.16 31.19
N GLU A 117 16.09 0.58 32.19
CA GLU A 117 14.65 0.84 32.03
C GLU A 117 14.38 1.98 31.04
N LEU A 118 15.19 3.05 31.10
CA LEU A 118 15.10 4.17 30.17
C LEU A 118 15.44 3.75 28.74
N ALA A 119 16.51 2.98 28.55
CA ALA A 119 16.91 2.47 27.25
C ALA A 119 15.85 1.52 26.64
N GLU A 120 15.25 0.66 27.47
CA GLU A 120 14.15 -0.21 27.03
C GLU A 120 12.92 0.60 26.63
N TYR A 121 12.50 1.57 27.45
CA TYR A 121 11.40 2.48 27.13
C TYR A 121 11.64 3.21 25.79
N ASP A 122 12.80 3.83 25.62
CA ASP A 122 13.12 4.62 24.42
C ASP A 122 13.10 3.72 23.16
N THR A 123 13.57 2.48 23.27
CA THR A 123 13.52 1.48 22.20
C THR A 123 12.08 1.10 21.84
N LEU A 124 11.25 0.78 22.84
CA LEU A 124 9.85 0.40 22.64
C LEU A 124 9.02 1.54 22.06
N SER A 125 9.21 2.75 22.58
CA SER A 125 8.57 3.98 22.12
C SER A 125 8.91 4.27 20.65
N HIS A 126 10.21 4.24 20.31
CA HIS A 126 10.66 4.42 18.92
C HIS A 126 10.03 3.41 17.98
N LYS A 127 10.09 2.11 18.32
CA LYS A 127 9.53 1.04 17.48
C LYS A 127 8.04 1.20 17.24
N PHE A 128 7.27 1.58 18.26
CA PHE A 128 5.84 1.82 18.14
C PHE A 128 5.52 3.01 17.22
N HIS A 129 6.15 4.15 17.47
CA HIS A 129 5.92 5.37 16.69
C HIS A 129 6.36 5.21 15.23
N GLU A 130 7.47 4.53 14.98
CA GLU A 130 7.93 4.21 13.62
C GLU A 130 6.93 3.31 12.89
N SER A 131 6.48 2.22 13.52
CA SER A 131 5.49 1.31 12.96
C SER A 131 4.16 2.01 12.66
N ARG A 132 3.75 2.93 13.54
CA ARG A 132 2.55 3.76 13.36
C ARG A 132 2.70 4.71 12.18
N ARG A 133 3.83 5.44 12.11
CA ARG A 133 4.14 6.35 11.01
C ARG A 133 4.08 5.64 9.66
N VAL A 134 4.75 4.49 9.53
CA VAL A 134 4.74 3.69 8.30
C VAL A 134 3.32 3.20 7.96
N ALA A 135 2.54 2.76 8.96
CA ALA A 135 1.16 2.34 8.74
C ALA A 135 0.25 3.50 8.30
N GLU A 136 0.45 4.69 8.86
CA GLU A 136 -0.28 5.90 8.53
C GLU A 136 0.07 6.41 7.13
N GLU A 137 1.37 6.49 6.78
CA GLU A 137 1.84 6.83 5.43
C GLU A 137 1.23 5.91 4.38
N ARG A 138 1.23 4.59 4.64
CA ARG A 138 0.58 3.60 3.76
C ARG A 138 -0.93 3.82 3.64
N ARG A 139 -1.61 4.16 4.74
CA ARG A 139 -3.06 4.46 4.71
C ARG A 139 -3.35 5.73 3.92
N ASN A 140 -2.54 6.77 4.10
CA ASN A 140 -2.70 8.05 3.40
C ASN A 140 -2.44 7.89 1.90
N LEU A 141 -1.40 7.15 1.51
CA LEU A 141 -1.13 6.78 0.12
C LEU A 141 -2.29 5.98 -0.47
N ALA A 142 -2.78 4.95 0.23
CA ALA A 142 -3.92 4.16 -0.21
C ALA A 142 -5.21 4.99 -0.36
N ALA A 143 -5.45 5.94 0.54
CA ALA A 143 -6.59 6.85 0.46
C ALA A 143 -6.46 7.81 -0.73
N GLY A 144 -5.28 8.38 -0.96
CA GLY A 144 -4.98 9.24 -2.11
C GLY A 144 -5.18 8.52 -3.44
N ILE A 145 -4.60 7.31 -3.57
CA ILE A 145 -4.76 6.46 -4.77
C ILE A 145 -6.24 6.16 -5.03
N ARG A 146 -7.01 5.80 -3.99
CA ARG A 146 -8.46 5.54 -4.13
C ARG A 146 -9.20 6.76 -4.65
N GLN A 147 -8.98 7.92 -4.05
CA GLN A 147 -9.65 9.16 -4.42
C GLN A 147 -9.33 9.58 -5.86
N ARG A 148 -8.07 9.43 -6.29
CA ARG A 148 -7.66 9.74 -7.67
C ARG A 148 -8.25 8.76 -8.67
N MET A 149 -8.28 7.47 -8.33
CA MET A 149 -8.88 6.45 -9.19
C MET A 149 -10.38 6.72 -9.41
N GLU A 150 -11.13 7.15 -8.39
CA GLU A 150 -12.54 7.52 -8.52
C GLU A 150 -12.78 8.74 -9.44
N ARG A 151 -11.74 9.57 -9.63
CA ARG A 151 -11.79 10.83 -10.38
C ARG A 151 -10.92 10.80 -11.64
N ILE A 152 -10.49 9.61 -12.08
CA ILE A 152 -9.53 9.43 -13.18
C ILE A 152 -9.94 10.14 -14.48
N ASP A 153 -11.25 10.21 -14.76
CA ASP A 153 -11.80 10.87 -15.95
C ASP A 153 -11.76 12.41 -15.90
N SER A 154 -11.49 12.96 -14.71
CA SER A 154 -11.44 14.40 -14.47
C SER A 154 -10.02 14.92 -14.23
N LEU A 155 -9.01 14.05 -14.33
CA LEU A 155 -7.60 14.44 -14.26
C LEU A 155 -7.17 15.14 -15.56
N ASP A 156 -6.11 15.95 -15.48
CA ASP A 156 -5.36 16.38 -16.64
C ASP A 156 -4.14 15.45 -16.85
N GLY A 157 -3.32 15.73 -17.88
CA GLY A 157 -2.15 14.91 -18.21
C GLY A 157 -1.15 14.82 -17.06
N ASP A 158 -0.78 15.98 -16.50
CA ASP A 158 0.19 16.06 -15.41
C ASP A 158 -0.32 15.37 -14.14
N ALA A 159 -1.59 15.57 -13.78
CA ALA A 159 -2.19 14.89 -12.63
C ALA A 159 -2.35 13.38 -12.84
N PHE A 160 -2.51 12.93 -14.09
CA PHE A 160 -2.51 11.52 -14.42
C PHE A 160 -1.11 10.91 -14.28
N GLU A 161 -0.06 11.60 -14.71
CA GLU A 161 1.32 11.18 -14.45
C GLU A 161 1.63 11.08 -12.95
N ASP A 162 1.20 12.07 -12.15
CA ASP A 162 1.34 12.05 -10.69
C ASP A 162 0.59 10.88 -10.06
N PHE A 163 -0.59 10.56 -10.56
CA PHE A 163 -1.33 9.39 -10.11
C PHE A 163 -0.60 8.09 -10.44
N VAL A 164 -0.08 7.95 -11.66
CA VAL A 164 0.68 6.77 -12.06
C VAL A 164 1.95 6.62 -11.23
N ALA A 165 2.63 7.73 -10.92
CA ALA A 165 3.78 7.74 -10.02
C ALA A 165 3.42 7.16 -8.64
N GLU A 166 2.35 7.64 -8.00
CA GLU A 166 1.90 7.12 -6.70
C GLU A 166 1.55 5.63 -6.73
N VAL A 167 0.96 5.16 -7.83
CA VAL A 167 0.67 3.74 -8.01
C VAL A 167 1.96 2.92 -8.04
N PHE A 168 3.00 3.37 -8.75
CA PHE A 168 4.29 2.69 -8.77
C PHE A 168 5.04 2.78 -7.45
N GLU A 169 4.96 3.90 -6.73
CA GLU A 169 5.49 4.04 -5.37
C GLU A 169 4.84 3.03 -4.43
N ALA A 170 3.51 2.88 -4.50
CA ALA A 170 2.77 1.90 -3.70
C ALA A 170 3.11 0.44 -4.07
N LEU A 171 3.59 0.19 -5.29
CA LEU A 171 4.16 -1.10 -5.72
C LEU A 171 5.61 -1.33 -5.24
N GLY A 172 6.22 -0.34 -4.57
CA GLY A 172 7.57 -0.40 -4.02
C GLY A 172 8.67 -0.02 -5.01
N TYR A 173 8.36 0.80 -6.01
CA TYR A 173 9.37 1.43 -6.86
C TYR A 173 9.79 2.78 -6.29
N GLU A 174 11.07 3.11 -6.44
CA GLU A 174 11.55 4.49 -6.39
C GLU A 174 11.18 5.16 -7.71
N VAL A 175 10.46 6.28 -7.64
CA VAL A 175 9.96 7.00 -8.81
C VAL A 175 10.64 8.36 -8.93
N HIS A 176 11.17 8.63 -10.12
CA HIS A 176 11.72 9.94 -10.48
C HIS A 176 10.93 10.50 -11.66
N ARG A 177 10.32 11.66 -11.48
CA ARG A 177 9.67 12.39 -12.57
C ARG A 177 10.72 13.06 -13.45
N ASN A 178 10.61 12.88 -14.75
CA ASN A 178 11.29 13.76 -15.70
C ASN A 178 10.39 14.99 -15.87
N GLY A 179 10.88 16.18 -15.54
CA GLY A 179 10.14 17.43 -15.73
C GLY A 179 10.86 18.34 -16.72
N GLY A 180 10.15 18.79 -17.76
CA GLY A 180 10.55 19.92 -18.60
C GLY A 180 10.47 19.66 -20.11
N ALA A 181 10.30 20.74 -20.88
CA ALA A 181 10.27 20.74 -22.35
C ALA A 181 11.63 20.33 -22.93
N GLY A 182 11.87 19.02 -22.97
CA GLY A 182 13.07 18.38 -23.47
C GLY A 182 13.00 16.86 -23.33
N ASP A 183 11.77 16.33 -23.32
CA ASP A 183 11.49 14.94 -22.96
C ASP A 183 12.27 13.96 -23.81
N GLU A 184 13.00 13.08 -23.13
CA GLU A 184 13.57 11.85 -23.67
C GLU A 184 12.47 10.83 -24.04
N GLY A 185 11.20 11.25 -24.16
CA GLY A 185 10.05 10.44 -24.53
C GLY A 185 9.55 9.48 -23.44
N ALA A 186 9.78 9.80 -22.16
CA ALA A 186 9.23 9.11 -20.99
C ALA A 186 9.04 10.08 -19.82
N ASP A 187 7.90 9.94 -19.13
CA ASP A 187 7.47 10.86 -18.08
C ASP A 187 8.05 10.44 -16.71
N LEU A 188 8.20 9.13 -16.46
CA LEU A 188 8.74 8.60 -15.20
C LEU A 188 9.92 7.65 -15.44
N LYS A 189 10.88 7.69 -14.52
CA LYS A 189 11.97 6.70 -14.37
C LYS A 189 11.75 5.93 -13.07
N LEU A 190 11.75 4.61 -13.15
CA LEU A 190 11.53 3.70 -12.04
C LEU A 190 12.82 2.96 -11.67
N ALA A 191 13.06 2.82 -10.36
CA ALA A 191 14.12 2.01 -9.82
C ALA A 191 13.58 1.06 -8.74
N ARG A 192 14.04 -0.20 -8.77
CA ARG A 192 13.79 -1.15 -7.68
C ARG A 192 14.94 -2.13 -7.60
N GLY A 193 15.86 -1.91 -6.64
CA GLY A 193 17.13 -2.62 -6.61
C GLY A 193 17.91 -2.45 -7.93
N PRO A 194 18.31 -3.53 -8.62
CA PRO A 194 19.00 -3.45 -9.92
C PRO A 194 18.06 -3.25 -11.12
N LEU A 195 16.74 -3.26 -10.91
CA LEU A 195 15.76 -3.06 -11.98
C LEU A 195 15.63 -1.58 -12.30
N ARG A 196 15.64 -1.26 -13.60
CA ARG A 196 15.44 0.08 -14.15
C ARG A 196 14.37 0.00 -15.23
N ALA A 197 13.36 0.85 -15.11
CA ALA A 197 12.28 0.96 -16.08
C ALA A 197 11.91 2.41 -16.35
N VAL A 198 11.25 2.65 -17.48
CA VAL A 198 10.64 3.95 -17.83
C VAL A 198 9.14 3.81 -17.98
N VAL A 199 8.40 4.88 -17.73
CA VAL A 199 6.96 4.94 -17.92
C VAL A 199 6.64 6.08 -18.86
N GLN A 200 5.81 5.80 -19.87
CA GLN A 200 5.10 6.82 -20.63
C GLN A 200 3.62 6.74 -20.28
N CYS A 201 3.12 7.84 -19.77
CA CYS A 201 1.72 8.12 -19.55
C CYS A 201 1.15 8.80 -20.81
N LYS A 202 -0.03 8.37 -21.22
CA LYS A 202 -0.78 9.00 -22.30
C LYS A 202 -2.22 9.16 -21.86
N TYR A 203 -2.54 10.36 -21.39
CA TYR A 203 -3.89 10.68 -20.95
C TYR A 203 -4.77 11.13 -22.11
N HIS A 204 -5.85 10.40 -22.38
CA HIS A 204 -6.83 10.73 -23.41
C HIS A 204 -8.26 10.52 -22.92
N HIS A 205 -9.13 11.50 -23.15
CA HIS A 205 -10.56 11.33 -22.89
C HIS A 205 -11.26 10.48 -23.97
N LYS A 206 -10.72 10.44 -25.20
CA LYS A 206 -11.26 9.70 -26.35
C LYS A 206 -10.12 9.27 -27.27
N GLY A 207 -10.16 8.03 -27.75
CA GLY A 207 -9.18 7.48 -28.68
C GLY A 207 -8.48 6.22 -28.14
N ILE A 208 -7.96 5.40 -29.04
CA ILE A 208 -7.27 4.15 -28.72
C ILE A 208 -5.80 4.32 -29.09
N VAL A 209 -4.88 3.84 -28.25
CA VAL A 209 -3.43 3.92 -28.52
C VAL A 209 -3.03 2.96 -29.64
N GLY A 210 -2.34 3.50 -30.65
CA GLY A 210 -1.90 2.76 -31.83
C GLY A 210 -0.45 2.30 -31.76
N SER A 211 -0.08 1.35 -32.64
CA SER A 211 1.32 0.89 -32.77
C SER A 211 2.36 2.01 -32.97
N PRO A 212 2.07 3.12 -33.70
CA PRO A 212 3.07 4.19 -33.88
C PRO A 212 3.52 4.85 -32.57
N ASP A 213 2.63 4.95 -31.58
CA ASP A 213 2.99 5.50 -30.27
C ASP A 213 3.92 4.55 -29.51
N LEU A 214 3.62 3.24 -29.56
CA LEU A 214 4.46 2.22 -28.93
C LEU A 214 5.83 2.09 -29.61
N GLN A 215 5.91 2.25 -30.93
CA GLN A 215 7.18 2.26 -31.66
C GLN A 215 8.08 3.42 -31.23
N LYS A 216 7.50 4.60 -31.01
CA LYS A 216 8.24 5.75 -30.45
C LYS A 216 8.73 5.45 -29.05
N PHE A 217 7.85 4.92 -28.19
CA PHE A 217 8.20 4.57 -26.81
C PHE A 217 9.30 3.49 -26.73
N LEU A 218 9.31 2.53 -27.65
CA LEU A 218 10.41 1.55 -27.72
C LEU A 218 11.78 2.23 -27.93
N GLY A 219 11.83 3.30 -28.74
CA GLY A 219 13.01 4.13 -28.88
C GLY A 219 13.47 4.72 -27.55
N THR A 220 12.54 5.24 -26.75
CA THR A 220 12.82 5.76 -25.40
C THR A 220 13.37 4.68 -24.46
N ILE A 221 12.79 3.47 -24.46
CA ILE A 221 13.25 2.38 -23.61
C ILE A 221 14.73 2.10 -23.90
N HIS A 222 15.10 1.98 -25.18
CA HIS A 222 16.48 1.76 -25.58
C HIS A 222 17.40 2.95 -25.25
N GLN A 223 16.96 4.19 -25.51
CA GLN A 223 17.76 5.38 -25.24
C GLN A 223 18.04 5.58 -23.74
N SER A 224 17.07 5.25 -22.89
CA SER A 224 17.20 5.34 -21.43
C SER A 224 18.09 4.25 -20.82
N GLY A 225 18.46 3.21 -21.59
CA GLY A 225 19.16 2.04 -21.08
C GLY A 225 18.33 1.18 -20.12
N SER A 226 17.01 1.38 -20.09
CA SER A 226 16.09 0.65 -19.21
C SER A 226 15.83 -0.76 -19.75
N ARG A 227 15.68 -1.72 -18.83
CA ARG A 227 15.38 -3.11 -19.20
C ARG A 227 13.91 -3.34 -19.53
N LYS A 228 13.04 -2.42 -19.10
CA LYS A 228 11.60 -2.52 -19.27
C LYS A 228 10.97 -1.14 -19.43
N GLY A 229 9.87 -1.05 -20.17
CA GLY A 229 9.00 0.11 -20.23
C GLY A 229 7.57 -0.20 -19.83
N TYR A 230 6.86 0.80 -19.32
CA TYR A 230 5.42 0.73 -19.06
C TYR A 230 4.73 1.81 -19.88
N PHE A 231 3.74 1.43 -20.67
CA PHE A 231 2.90 2.39 -21.39
C PHE A 231 1.53 2.41 -20.72
N VAL A 232 1.18 3.56 -20.14
CA VAL A 232 -0.01 3.70 -19.29
C VAL A 232 -0.99 4.67 -19.94
N THR A 233 -2.25 4.24 -20.10
CA THR A 233 -3.33 5.06 -20.63
C THR A 233 -4.63 4.77 -19.88
N THR A 234 -5.54 5.73 -19.86
CA THR A 234 -6.91 5.55 -19.36
C THR A 234 -7.82 4.88 -20.39
N THR A 235 -7.45 4.91 -21.66
CA THR A 235 -8.16 4.24 -22.75
C THR A 235 -7.57 2.87 -23.05
N GLY A 236 -7.99 2.22 -24.13
CA GLY A 236 -7.45 0.94 -24.56
C GLY A 236 -6.34 1.05 -25.60
N PHE A 237 -5.83 -0.11 -26.00
CA PHE A 237 -4.87 -0.28 -27.09
C PHE A 237 -5.54 -0.91 -28.31
N THR A 238 -5.01 -0.63 -29.49
CA THR A 238 -5.45 -1.34 -30.71
C THR A 238 -4.85 -2.74 -30.73
N LEU A 239 -5.51 -3.69 -31.39
CA LEU A 239 -4.97 -5.05 -31.56
C LEU A 239 -3.58 -5.06 -32.21
N SER A 240 -3.32 -4.10 -33.11
CA SER A 240 -1.99 -3.91 -33.73
C SER A 240 -0.94 -3.44 -32.72
N ALA A 241 -1.34 -2.61 -31.75
CA ALA A 241 -0.47 -2.13 -30.69
C ALA A 241 -0.12 -3.26 -29.71
N GLU A 242 -1.12 -4.05 -29.30
CA GLU A 242 -0.94 -5.22 -28.43
C GLU A 242 -0.01 -6.27 -29.07
N LYS A 243 -0.25 -6.60 -30.34
CA LYS A 243 0.62 -7.52 -31.10
C LYS A 243 2.05 -7.02 -31.22
N PHE A 244 2.23 -5.71 -31.37
CA PHE A 244 3.55 -5.11 -31.41
C PHE A 244 4.24 -5.22 -30.04
N ALA A 245 3.55 -4.87 -28.95
CA ALA A 245 4.10 -4.89 -27.59
C ALA A 245 4.48 -6.30 -27.11
N ALA A 246 3.76 -7.34 -27.55
CA ALA A 246 3.96 -8.72 -27.11
C ALA A 246 5.39 -9.26 -27.26
N ASN A 247 6.18 -8.70 -28.20
CA ASN A 247 7.56 -9.11 -28.46
C ASN A 247 8.59 -8.03 -28.09
N GLN A 248 8.21 -7.07 -27.25
CA GLN A 248 9.04 -5.92 -26.89
C GLN A 248 9.23 -5.86 -25.37
N PRO A 249 10.29 -5.20 -24.86
CA PRO A 249 10.52 -5.04 -23.43
C PRO A 249 9.58 -3.97 -22.83
N MET A 250 8.27 -4.05 -23.12
CA MET A 250 7.27 -3.11 -22.63
C MET A 250 6.00 -3.81 -22.18
N GLU A 251 5.32 -3.19 -21.23
CA GLU A 251 4.03 -3.63 -20.72
C GLU A 251 2.97 -2.56 -20.93
N LEU A 252 1.79 -2.99 -21.35
CA LEU A 252 0.65 -2.13 -21.62
C LEU A 252 -0.28 -2.13 -20.40
N ILE A 253 -0.59 -0.95 -19.89
CA ILE A 253 -1.50 -0.75 -18.77
C ILE A 253 -2.61 0.19 -19.24
N ASP A 254 -3.77 -0.39 -19.54
CA ASP A 254 -5.00 0.36 -19.85
C ASP A 254 -5.79 0.69 -18.57
N GLY A 255 -6.90 1.42 -18.72
CA GLY A 255 -7.76 1.79 -17.59
C GLY A 255 -8.22 0.58 -16.74
N PRO A 256 -8.76 -0.49 -17.34
CA PRO A 256 -9.10 -1.72 -16.62
C PRO A 256 -7.92 -2.36 -15.87
N ARG A 257 -6.74 -2.45 -16.51
CA ARG A 257 -5.54 -3.01 -15.88
C ARG A 257 -5.03 -2.14 -14.74
N LEU A 258 -5.05 -0.82 -14.91
CA LEU A 258 -4.68 0.13 -13.86
C LEU A 258 -5.61 -0.02 -12.65
N ALA A 259 -6.91 -0.18 -12.88
CA ALA A 259 -7.87 -0.46 -11.82
C ALA A 259 -7.61 -1.78 -11.08
N GLU A 260 -7.21 -2.84 -11.79
CA GLU A 260 -6.78 -4.11 -11.18
C GLU A 260 -5.57 -3.90 -10.26
N ILE A 261 -4.54 -3.22 -10.75
CA ILE A 261 -3.33 -2.92 -9.98
C ILE A 261 -3.68 -2.14 -8.71
N VAL A 262 -4.49 -1.10 -8.82
CA VAL A 262 -4.98 -0.32 -7.68
C VAL A 262 -5.75 -1.21 -6.70
N ARG A 263 -6.63 -2.09 -7.17
CA ARG A 263 -7.35 -3.03 -6.30
C ARG A 263 -6.40 -3.96 -5.56
N GLU A 264 -5.34 -4.45 -6.18
CA GLU A 264 -4.33 -5.28 -5.51
C GLU A 264 -3.56 -4.50 -4.44
N ILE A 265 -3.16 -3.25 -4.73
CA ILE A 265 -2.49 -2.36 -3.77
C ILE A 265 -3.38 -2.08 -2.55
N LEU A 266 -4.68 -1.88 -2.76
CA LEU A 266 -5.63 -1.55 -1.70
C LEU A 266 -6.08 -2.76 -0.87
N LYS A 267 -5.70 -3.99 -1.23
CA LYS A 267 -6.02 -5.16 -0.40
C LYS A 267 -5.24 -5.09 0.91
N PRO A 268 -5.90 -5.35 2.06
CA PRO A 268 -5.17 -5.44 3.32
C PRO A 268 -4.16 -6.59 3.24
N ALA A 269 -2.91 -6.33 3.63
CA ALA A 269 -1.87 -7.35 3.68
C ALA A 269 -2.35 -8.57 4.47
N LYS A 270 -2.23 -9.77 3.89
CA LYS A 270 -2.54 -11.00 4.61
C LYS A 270 -1.51 -11.19 5.74
N PRO A 271 -1.92 -11.61 6.94
CA PRO A 271 -1.05 -11.70 8.11
C PRO A 271 -0.03 -12.88 8.08
N ASP A 272 0.42 -13.33 6.91
CA ASP A 272 1.36 -14.45 6.75
C ASP A 272 2.35 -14.26 5.58
N ASP A 273 2.49 -13.04 5.04
CA ASP A 273 3.36 -12.75 3.89
C ASP A 273 4.74 -12.19 4.32
N SER A 274 5.26 -12.58 5.49
CA SER A 274 6.63 -12.22 5.94
C SER A 274 7.74 -12.85 5.09
N HIS A 275 7.40 -13.64 4.07
CA HIS A 275 8.33 -14.23 3.10
C HIS A 275 8.05 -13.84 1.65
N ARG A 276 7.18 -12.86 1.38
CA ARG A 276 7.11 -12.27 0.05
C ARG A 276 8.06 -11.10 -0.06
N GLU A 277 9.31 -11.39 -0.45
CA GLU A 277 9.85 -10.60 -1.56
C GLU A 277 8.72 -10.48 -2.58
N THR A 278 8.30 -9.24 -2.86
CA THR A 278 6.99 -8.88 -3.38
C THR A 278 6.77 -9.47 -4.78
N GLY A 279 6.41 -10.75 -4.83
CA GLY A 279 5.92 -11.46 -5.98
C GLY A 279 4.45 -11.14 -6.16
N LEU A 280 4.15 -9.90 -6.58
CA LEU A 280 3.00 -9.73 -7.45
C LEU A 280 3.39 -10.44 -8.75
N PHE A 281 2.58 -11.42 -9.13
CA PHE A 281 2.78 -12.39 -10.20
C PHE A 281 3.16 -11.72 -11.55
N PHE A 282 4.44 -11.43 -11.76
CA PHE A 282 5.05 -11.36 -13.08
C PHE A 282 5.54 -12.76 -13.40
N ARG A 283 5.03 -13.37 -14.49
CA ARG A 283 5.58 -14.63 -14.99
C ARG A 283 7.07 -14.41 -15.26
N PRO A 284 7.98 -15.21 -14.68
CA PRO A 284 9.35 -15.26 -15.17
C PRO A 284 9.31 -15.84 -16.58
N ASP A 285 10.13 -15.25 -17.46
CA ASP A 285 10.24 -15.56 -18.87
C ASP A 285 10.44 -17.06 -19.12
N ASP A 286 9.65 -17.64 -20.02
CA ASP A 286 9.95 -18.92 -20.66
C ASP A 286 11.20 -18.72 -21.53
N ASP A 287 12.36 -19.01 -20.94
CA ASP A 287 13.67 -19.10 -21.57
C ASP A 287 13.69 -20.27 -22.56
N SER A 288 13.07 -20.08 -23.73
CA SER A 288 13.34 -20.90 -24.92
C SER A 288 14.56 -20.34 -25.65
N GLY A 289 15.69 -20.35 -24.93
CA GLY A 289 17.01 -20.12 -25.46
C GLY A 289 17.31 -21.07 -26.62
N GLN A 290 17.67 -20.45 -27.75
CA GLN A 290 18.38 -21.06 -28.86
C GLN A 290 19.54 -21.92 -28.34
N ARG A 291 19.46 -23.24 -28.51
CA ARG A 291 20.66 -24.07 -28.58
C ARG A 291 21.22 -24.00 -29.99
N LEU A 292 22.27 -23.20 -30.11
CA LEU A 292 23.36 -23.45 -31.07
C LEU A 292 23.79 -24.91 -30.91
N ALA A 293 23.46 -25.74 -31.90
CA ALA A 293 24.13 -27.01 -32.11
C ALA A 293 25.22 -26.77 -33.15
N SER A 294 26.43 -26.60 -32.66
CA SER A 294 27.66 -26.93 -33.36
C SER A 294 27.59 -28.36 -33.89
N HIS A 295 27.67 -28.54 -35.21
CA HIS A 295 28.45 -29.56 -35.95
C HIS A 295 28.50 -29.16 -37.42
#